data_AF-A0A3N5GFM3-F1
#
_entry.id   AF-A0A3N5GFM3-F1
#
_cell.length_a   1.000
_cell.length_b   1.000
_cell.length_c   1.000
_cell.angle_alpha   90.00
_cell.angle_beta   90.00
_cell.angle_gamma   90.00
#
_symmetry.space_group_name_H-M   'P 1'
#
loop_
_entity.id
_entity.type
_entity.pdbx_description
1 polymer ?
#
loop_
_entity_poly.entity_id
_entity_poly.type
_entity_poly.pdbx_seq_one_letter_code
_entity_poly.pdbx_strand_id
1 'polypeptide(L)'
;MGPSPPCPSCAALRERPLAAQLTTHFGCDKILEWYLNNANYGRYTYGAEAASQLYFGKPAAQLTQAKSALLAADSPAPAIKPSA
;
A
#
# COMPACT_ATOMS: atom_id res chain seq x y z
N MET A 1 3.80 31.31 3.43
CA MET A 1 3.68 30.89 2.02
C MET A 1 4.82 29.93 1.73
N GLY A 2 4.60 28.62 1.89
CA GLY A 2 5.64 27.61 1.64
C GLY A 2 5.90 27.45 0.15
N PRO A 3 7.05 26.89 -0.26
CA PRO A 3 7.34 26.64 -1.67
C PRO A 3 6.22 25.79 -2.28
N SER A 4 5.71 26.22 -3.43
CA SER A 4 4.75 25.46 -4.22
C SER A 4 5.33 24.08 -4.54
N PRO A 5 4.54 23.00 -4.46
CA PRO A 5 5.04 21.66 -4.73
C PRO A 5 5.65 21.58 -6.14
N PRO A 6 6.76 20.85 -6.32
CA PRO A 6 7.33 20.66 -7.65
C PRO A 6 6.27 20.06 -8.58
N CYS A 7 6.32 20.44 -9.86
CA CYS A 7 5.34 19.97 -10.83
C CYS A 7 5.22 18.43 -10.75
N PRO A 8 4.00 17.87 -10.78
CA PRO A 8 3.77 16.43 -10.60
C PRO A 8 4.55 15.57 -11.60
N SER A 9 4.84 16.10 -12.78
CA SER A 9 5.69 15.49 -13.80
C SER A 9 7.17 15.38 -13.38
N CYS A 10 7.71 16.37 -12.67
CA CYS A 10 9.09 16.37 -12.18
C CYS A 10 9.29 15.36 -11.03
N ALA A 11 8.31 15.26 -10.13
CA ALA A 11 8.33 14.25 -9.06
C ALA A 11 8.26 12.82 -9.65
N ALA A 12 7.33 12.59 -10.58
CA ALA A 12 7.15 11.31 -11.23
C ALA A 12 8.40 10.85 -12.01
N LEU A 13 9.15 11.77 -12.64
CA LEU A 13 10.35 11.42 -13.39
C LEU A 13 11.48 10.86 -12.50
N ARG A 14 11.55 11.31 -11.25
CA ARG A 14 12.53 10.83 -10.26
C ARG A 14 12.05 9.58 -9.52
N GLU A 15 10.76 9.51 -9.19
CA GLU A 15 10.20 8.42 -8.38
C GLU A 15 10.07 7.12 -9.17
N ARG A 16 9.73 7.18 -10.46
CA ARG A 16 9.54 6.00 -11.32
C ARG A 16 10.80 5.13 -11.47
N PRO A 17 11.99 5.65 -11.81
CA PRO A 17 13.19 4.82 -11.92
C PRO A 17 13.61 4.24 -10.56
N LEU A 18 13.39 4.98 -9.46
CA LEU A 18 13.65 4.49 -8.11
C LEU A 18 12.71 3.33 -7.74
N ALA A 19 11.43 3.47 -8.03
CA ALA A 19 10.43 2.41 -7.85
C ALA A 19 10.75 1.18 -8.71
N ALA A 20 11.23 1.37 -9.95
CA ALA A 20 11.65 0.27 -10.82
C ALA A 20 12.88 -0.46 -10.26
N GLN A 21 13.86 0.26 -9.71
CA GLN A 21 15.01 -0.35 -9.03
C GLN A 21 14.58 -1.16 -7.80
N LEU A 22 13.74 -0.59 -6.92
CA LEU A 22 13.17 -1.29 -5.77
C LEU A 22 12.44 -2.57 -6.20
N THR A 23 11.61 -2.48 -7.24
CA THR A 23 10.84 -3.62 -7.78
C THR A 23 11.77 -4.70 -8.32
N THR A 24 12.86 -4.31 -8.98
CA THR A 24 13.87 -5.25 -9.49
C THR A 24 14.65 -5.94 -8.37
N HIS A 25 14.97 -5.21 -7.29
CA HIS A 25 15.78 -5.73 -6.18
C HIS A 25 14.98 -6.58 -5.18
N PHE A 26 13.75 -6.19 -4.86
CA PHE A 26 12.94 -6.84 -3.81
C PHE A 26 11.74 -7.64 -4.36
N GLY A 27 11.33 -7.38 -5.60
CA GLY A 27 10.14 -7.98 -6.20
C GLY A 27 8.84 -7.29 -5.78
N CYS A 28 7.79 -7.47 -6.59
CA CYS A 28 6.46 -6.89 -6.33
C CYS A 28 5.86 -7.42 -5.02
N ASP A 29 6.06 -8.71 -4.70
CA ASP A 29 5.44 -9.34 -3.52
C ASP A 29 5.95 -8.74 -2.21
N LYS A 30 7.26 -8.49 -2.09
CA LYS A 30 7.83 -7.88 -0.87
C LYS A 30 7.47 -6.42 -0.71
N ILE A 31 7.44 -5.67 -1.80
CA ILE A 31 6.98 -4.28 -1.76
C ILE A 31 5.51 -4.23 -1.35
N LEU A 32 4.69 -5.13 -1.88
CA LEU A 32 3.28 -5.24 -1.51
C LEU A 32 3.12 -5.64 -0.04
N GLU A 33 3.90 -6.60 0.46
CA GLU A 33 3.93 -6.99 1.88
C GLU A 33 4.25 -5.79 2.78
N TRP A 34 5.29 -5.02 2.47
CA TRP A 34 5.63 -3.81 3.22
C TRP A 34 4.56 -2.74 3.14
N TYR A 35 3.95 -2.56 1.98
CA TYR A 35 2.82 -1.65 1.79
C TYR A 35 1.65 -2.04 2.70
N LEU A 36 1.19 -3.30 2.62
CA LEU A 36 0.08 -3.80 3.42
C LEU A 36 0.36 -3.75 4.92
N ASN A 37 1.62 -3.88 5.33
CA ASN A 37 2.02 -3.74 6.74
C ASN A 37 2.08 -2.28 7.23
N ASN A 38 2.10 -1.29 6.33
CA ASN A 38 2.12 0.14 6.69
C ASN A 38 0.84 0.88 6.30
N ALA A 39 -0.05 0.26 5.52
CA ALA A 39 -1.31 0.85 5.11
C ALA A 39 -2.22 1.10 6.32
N ASN A 40 -3.00 2.18 6.23
CA ASN A 40 -4.02 2.50 7.22
C ASN A 40 -5.35 1.82 6.82
N TYR A 41 -5.88 0.99 7.72
CA TYR A 41 -7.14 0.24 7.55
C TYR A 41 -8.27 0.84 8.40
N GLY A 42 -8.23 2.16 8.60
CA GLY A 42 -9.16 2.88 9.46
C GLY A 42 -8.85 2.74 10.95
N ARG A 43 -9.58 3.49 11.79
CA ARG A 43 -9.48 3.45 13.27
C ARG A 43 -8.04 3.52 13.83
N TYR A 44 -7.16 4.29 13.20
CA TYR A 44 -5.73 4.38 13.56
C TYR A 44 -4.99 3.04 13.56
N THR A 45 -5.46 2.08 12.77
CA THR A 45 -4.90 0.73 12.69
C THR A 45 -4.02 0.63 11.46
N TYR A 46 -2.73 0.46 11.71
CA TYR A 46 -1.71 0.37 10.68
C TYR A 46 -1.26 -1.08 10.53
N GLY A 47 -1.31 -1.56 9.30
CA GLY A 47 -0.87 -2.90 8.95
C GLY A 47 -1.98 -3.95 8.91
N ALA A 48 -1.84 -4.86 7.95
CA ALA A 48 -2.81 -5.92 7.70
C ALA A 48 -3.00 -6.85 8.92
N GLU A 49 -1.94 -7.14 9.67
CA GLU A 49 -2.03 -7.98 10.88
C GLU A 49 -2.86 -7.30 11.98
N ALA A 50 -2.55 -6.04 12.30
CA ALA A 50 -3.28 -5.30 13.32
C ALA A 50 -4.77 -5.15 12.95
N ALA A 51 -5.05 -4.91 11.67
CA ALA A 51 -6.42 -4.81 11.19
C ALA A 51 -7.16 -6.16 11.21
N SER A 52 -6.48 -7.25 10.86
CA SER A 52 -7.05 -8.61 10.94
C SER A 52 -7.44 -8.97 12.38
N GLN A 53 -6.60 -8.60 13.35
CA GLN A 53 -6.89 -8.77 14.77
C GLN A 53 -8.05 -7.88 15.22
N LEU A 54 -8.07 -6.61 14.82
CA LEU A 54 -9.13 -5.66 15.21
C LEU A 54 -10.51 -6.04 14.66
N TYR A 55 -10.60 -6.42 13.38
CA TYR A 55 -11.88 -6.69 12.72
C TYR A 55 -12.34 -8.14 12.87
N PHE A 56 -11.42 -9.10 12.97
CA PHE A 56 -11.74 -10.53 12.91
C PHE A 56 -11.17 -11.36 14.08
N GLY A 57 -10.31 -10.79 14.92
CA GLY A 57 -9.67 -11.51 16.04
C GLY A 57 -8.82 -12.69 15.62
N LYS A 58 -8.26 -12.64 14.40
CA LYS A 58 -7.44 -13.72 13.81
C LYS A 58 -6.20 -13.13 13.16
N PRO A 59 -5.10 -13.91 13.10
CA PRO A 59 -3.92 -13.48 12.36
C PRO A 59 -4.23 -13.37 10.86
N ALA A 60 -3.57 -12.44 10.18
CA ALA A 60 -3.78 -12.17 8.76
C ALA A 60 -3.60 -13.42 7.89
N ALA A 61 -2.68 -14.31 8.28
CA ALA A 61 -2.42 -15.58 7.61
C ALA A 61 -3.58 -16.60 7.70
N GLN A 62 -4.53 -16.43 8.63
CA GLN A 62 -5.70 -17.30 8.79
C GLN A 62 -6.99 -16.68 8.24
N LEU A 63 -6.91 -15.55 7.56
CA LEU A 63 -8.08 -14.95 6.92
C LEU A 63 -8.50 -15.75 5.69
N THR A 64 -9.82 -15.87 5.51
CA THR A 64 -10.37 -16.40 4.26
C THR A 64 -10.28 -15.35 3.16
N GLN A 65 -10.23 -15.78 1.90
CA GLN A 65 -10.15 -14.86 0.75
C GLN A 65 -11.21 -13.76 0.79
N ALA A 66 -12.44 -14.08 1.21
CA ALA A 66 -13.51 -13.10 1.38
C ALA A 66 -13.21 -12.04 2.45
N LYS A 67 -12.64 -12.42 3.61
CA LYS A 67 -12.27 -11.47 4.68
C LYS A 67 -11.08 -10.62 4.30
N SER A 68 -10.10 -11.22 3.60
CA SER A 68 -8.96 -10.48 3.05
C SER A 68 -9.41 -9.45 2.01
N ALA A 69 -10.39 -9.80 1.16
CA ALA A 69 -10.95 -8.87 0.18
C ALA A 69 -11.67 -7.70 0.84
N LEU A 70 -12.42 -7.94 1.92
CA LEU A 70 -13.06 -6.86 2.68
C LEU A 70 -12.03 -5.90 3.27
N LEU A 71 -10.95 -6.44 3.83
CA LEU A 71 -9.88 -5.62 4.40
C LEU A 71 -9.11 -4.84 3.30
N ALA A 72 -8.89 -5.46 2.15
CA ALA A 72 -8.26 -4.82 1.00
C ALA A 72 -9.14 -3.71 0.39
N ALA A 73 -10.45 -3.84 0.45
CA ALA A 73 -11.39 -2.81 -0.01
C ALA A 73 -11.39 -1.55 0.88
N ASP A 74 -11.08 -1.71 2.17
CA ASP A 74 -10.97 -0.59 3.11
C ASP A 74 -9.61 0.13 3.00
N SER A 75 -8.57 -0.59 2.54
CA SER A 75 -7.26 0.00 2.29
C SER A 75 -7.34 1.00 1.13
N PRO A 76 -6.71 2.19 1.23
CA PRO A 76 -6.60 3.09 0.09
C PRO A 76 -5.86 2.34 -1.03
N ALA A 77 -6.58 2.03 -2.11
CA ALA A 77 -5.97 1.40 -3.26
C ALA A 77 -4.97 2.37 -3.90
N PRO A 78 -3.77 1.90 -4.32
CA PRO A 78 -2.90 2.73 -5.13
C PRO A 78 -3.68 3.12 -6.39
N ALA A 79 -3.79 4.42 -6.65
CA ALA A 79 -4.43 4.92 -7.85
C ALA A 79 -3.66 4.39 -9.06
N ILE A 80 -4.22 3.37 -9.72
CA ILE A 80 -3.68 2.83 -10.96
C ILE A 80 -3.81 3.97 -11.97
N LYS A 81 -2.72 4.71 -12.21
CA LYS A 81 -2.63 5.70 -13.28
C LYS A 81 -2.18 4.92 -14.52
N PRO A 82 -3.09 4.48 -15.41
CA PRO A 82 -2.67 3.85 -16.66
C PRO A 82 -1.81 4.88 -17.39
N SER A 83 -0.55 4.54 -17.56
CA SER A 83 0.37 5.31 -18.39
C SER A 83 0.07 4.90 -19.82
N ALA A 84 -0.87 5.61 -20.45
CA ALA A 84 -0.95 5.68 -21.90
C ALA A 84 -0.02 6.80 -22.38
#